data_AF-A0A353CX39-F1
#
_entry.id   AF-A0A353CX39-F1
#
_cell.length_a   1.000
_cell.length_b   1.000
_cell.length_c   1.000
_cell.angle_alpha   90.00
_cell.angle_beta   90.00
_cell.angle_gamma   90.00
#
_symmetry.space_group_name_H-M   'P 1'
#
loop_
_entity.id
_entity.type
_entity.pdbx_description
1 polymer ?
#
loop_
_entity_poly.entity_id
_entity_poly.type
_entity_poly.pdbx_seq_one_letter_code
_entity_poly.pdbx_strand_id
1 'polypeptide(L)'
;MSTAIDRPTITVSQYHSLQPLTLQPTPEALFAYQVWKLKDVGLDLLDTDISRLCELIPQEPQLFLVIPRRPGNPDWRALMRLVTIDGTAGLNRLTHQESLADKVPIWQQAHLLIDVEDGREYLNKKPSDSFRRIQQKDRVPYTVWYGIIHCILFPFVLQDHSLDLCGTSYHDNQVPNIGLRLDRVPSLDCGSGQQAHPDFGTPSADSIRIS
;
A
#
# COMPACT_ATOMS: atom_id res chain seq x y z
N MET A 1 -52.35 -28.07 -16.90
CA MET A 1 -51.45 -28.20 -15.72
C MET A 1 -50.32 -27.19 -15.88
N SER A 2 -50.29 -26.16 -15.04
CA SER A 2 -49.12 -25.28 -14.88
C SER A 2 -49.14 -24.78 -13.44
N THR A 3 -48.33 -25.38 -12.58
CA THR A 3 -48.13 -24.93 -11.20
C THR A 3 -47.08 -23.83 -11.24
N ALA A 4 -47.52 -22.57 -11.18
CA ALA A 4 -46.63 -21.45 -10.96
C ALA A 4 -45.91 -21.67 -9.62
N ILE A 5 -44.60 -21.89 -9.68
CA ILE A 5 -43.76 -22.01 -8.50
C ILE A 5 -43.62 -20.60 -7.95
N ASP A 6 -44.32 -20.33 -6.85
CA ASP A 6 -44.20 -19.10 -6.07
C ASP A 6 -42.76 -19.06 -5.51
N ARG A 7 -41.88 -18.29 -6.15
CA ARG A 7 -40.50 -18.15 -5.68
C ARG A 7 -40.52 -17.23 -4.47
N PRO A 8 -40.01 -17.66 -3.30
CA PRO A 8 -39.96 -16.79 -2.13
C PRO A 8 -39.09 -15.56 -2.44
N THR A 9 -39.67 -14.38 -2.33
CA THR A 9 -38.97 -13.11 -2.50
C THR A 9 -38.20 -12.80 -1.23
N ILE A 10 -36.86 -12.84 -1.30
CA ILE A 10 -35.98 -12.46 -0.20
C ILE A 10 -36.05 -10.93 -0.04
N THR A 11 -36.36 -10.46 1.16
CA THR A 11 -36.32 -9.03 1.47
C THR A 11 -34.88 -8.53 1.59
N VAL A 12 -34.65 -7.24 1.36
CA VAL A 12 -33.32 -6.61 1.51
C VAL A 12 -32.72 -6.86 2.90
N SER A 13 -33.54 -6.85 3.95
CA SER A 13 -33.10 -7.15 5.32
C SER A 13 -32.67 -8.62 5.48
N GLN A 14 -33.42 -9.57 4.91
CA GLN A 14 -33.03 -10.99 4.90
C GLN A 14 -31.74 -11.20 4.10
N TYR A 15 -31.57 -10.51 2.97
CA TYR A 15 -30.35 -10.56 2.18
C TYR A 15 -29.13 -10.05 2.98
N HIS A 16 -29.23 -8.90 3.65
CA HIS A 16 -28.15 -8.38 4.50
C HIS A 16 -27.86 -9.27 5.71
N SER A 17 -28.88 -9.90 6.31
CA SER A 17 -28.71 -10.82 7.45
C SER A 17 -28.02 -12.13 7.05
N LEU A 18 -28.05 -12.48 5.76
CA LEU A 18 -27.35 -13.62 5.17
C LEU A 18 -25.93 -13.27 4.71
N GLN A 19 -25.58 -11.98 4.64
CA GLN A 19 -24.21 -11.60 4.35
C GLN A 19 -23.34 -11.95 5.57
N PRO A 20 -22.15 -12.54 5.36
CA PRO A 20 -21.20 -12.74 6.45
C PRO A 20 -20.97 -11.40 7.14
N LEU A 21 -21.04 -11.36 8.47
CA LEU A 21 -20.48 -10.23 9.20
C LEU A 21 -19.01 -10.13 8.77
N THR A 22 -18.66 -9.04 8.07
CA THR A 22 -17.28 -8.70 7.79
C THR A 22 -16.63 -8.33 9.12
N LEU A 23 -16.15 -9.34 9.85
CA LEU A 23 -15.36 -9.11 11.05
C LEU A 23 -14.09 -8.39 10.60
N GLN A 24 -13.93 -7.13 11.00
CA GLN A 24 -12.64 -6.47 10.84
C GLN A 24 -11.62 -7.22 11.70
N PRO A 25 -10.42 -7.53 11.17
CA PRO A 25 -9.38 -8.19 11.95
C PRO A 25 -9.00 -7.30 13.15
N THR A 26 -8.71 -7.92 14.30
CA THR A 26 -8.13 -7.17 15.42
C THR A 26 -6.75 -6.63 15.03
N PRO A 27 -6.25 -5.56 15.67
CA PRO A 27 -4.89 -5.05 15.41
C PRO A 27 -3.82 -6.14 15.52
N GLU A 28 -3.93 -7.07 16.46
CA GLU A 28 -3.01 -8.20 16.66
C GLU A 28 -3.09 -9.20 15.50
N ALA A 29 -4.30 -9.52 15.04
CA ALA A 29 -4.50 -10.42 13.90
C ALA A 29 -3.95 -9.81 12.60
N LEU A 30 -4.16 -8.51 12.41
CA LEU A 30 -3.61 -7.73 11.30
C LEU A 30 -2.07 -7.67 11.36
N PHE A 31 -1.49 -7.43 12.54
CA PHE A 31 -0.04 -7.47 12.76
C PHE A 31 0.54 -8.85 12.40
N ALA A 32 -0.06 -9.93 12.93
CA ALA A 32 0.38 -11.29 12.70
C ALA A 32 0.33 -11.67 11.21
N TYR A 33 -0.74 -11.28 10.50
CA TYR A 33 -0.85 -11.45 9.06
C TYR A 33 0.29 -10.76 8.31
N GLN A 34 0.57 -9.49 8.63
CA GLN A 34 1.61 -8.73 7.95
C GLN A 34 3.00 -9.31 8.19
N VAL A 35 3.31 -9.68 9.44
CA VAL A 35 4.59 -10.33 9.79
C VAL A 35 4.75 -11.65 9.04
N TRP A 36 3.71 -12.50 9.04
CA TRP A 36 3.72 -13.75 8.29
C TRP A 36 3.96 -13.50 6.79
N LYS A 37 3.22 -12.55 6.20
CA LYS A 37 3.30 -12.27 4.76
C LYS A 37 4.67 -11.75 4.34
N LEU A 38 5.28 -10.87 5.15
CA LEU A 38 6.63 -10.36 4.89
C LEU A 38 7.68 -11.45 4.99
N LYS A 39 7.61 -12.32 6.01
CA LYS A 39 8.51 -13.47 6.15
C LYS A 39 8.35 -14.47 4.99
N ASP A 40 7.12 -14.73 4.54
CA ASP A 40 6.81 -15.64 3.42
C ASP A 40 7.47 -15.20 2.11
N VAL A 41 7.54 -13.89 1.85
CA VAL A 41 8.22 -13.34 0.66
C VAL A 41 9.72 -13.10 0.86
N GLY A 42 10.28 -13.53 1.99
CA GLY A 42 11.71 -13.41 2.29
C GLY A 42 12.17 -12.02 2.72
N LEU A 43 11.27 -11.16 3.18
CA LEU A 43 11.63 -9.88 3.81
C LEU A 43 11.85 -10.11 5.30
N ASP A 44 13.12 -10.16 5.70
CA ASP A 44 13.52 -10.44 7.07
C ASP A 44 13.00 -9.39 8.06
N LEU A 45 12.29 -9.90 9.07
CA LEU A 45 11.96 -9.21 10.32
C LEU A 45 12.58 -10.01 11.45
N LEU A 46 13.51 -9.40 12.19
CA LEU A 46 14.12 -10.04 13.35
C LEU A 46 13.06 -10.25 14.42
N ASP A 47 13.13 -11.36 15.15
CA ASP A 47 12.17 -11.62 16.23
C ASP A 47 12.22 -10.53 17.32
N THR A 48 13.39 -9.91 17.53
CA THR A 48 13.53 -8.73 18.40
C THR A 48 12.76 -7.52 17.89
N ASP A 49 12.72 -7.30 16.57
CA ASP A 49 11.95 -6.20 15.98
C ASP A 49 10.46 -6.51 16.11
N ILE A 50 10.04 -7.75 15.88
CA ILE A 50 8.65 -8.18 16.01
C ILE A 50 8.14 -7.97 17.44
N SER A 51 8.90 -8.39 18.45
CA SER A 51 8.51 -8.19 19.85
C SER A 51 8.30 -6.70 20.18
N ARG A 52 9.21 -5.84 19.74
CA ARG A 52 9.12 -4.39 19.96
C ARG A 52 7.97 -3.75 19.20
N LEU A 53 7.78 -4.11 17.93
CA LEU A 53 6.67 -3.61 17.13
C LEU A 53 5.32 -4.06 17.68
N CYS A 54 5.24 -5.26 18.27
CA CYS A 54 4.03 -5.76 18.91
C CYS A 54 3.57 -4.86 20.07
N GLU A 55 4.50 -4.22 20.78
CA GLU A 55 4.17 -3.25 21.85
C GLU A 55 3.67 -1.90 21.30
N LEU A 56 3.93 -1.63 20.02
CA LEU A 56 3.60 -0.36 19.36
C LEU A 56 2.30 -0.42 18.55
N ILE A 57 1.67 -1.60 18.43
CA ILE A 57 0.44 -1.76 17.67
C ILE A 57 -0.66 -0.83 18.21
N PRO A 58 -1.48 -0.23 17.34
CA PRO A 58 -2.64 0.55 17.77
C PRO A 58 -3.59 -0.27 18.64
N GLN A 59 -4.11 0.36 19.69
CA GLN A 59 -5.12 -0.24 20.58
C GLN A 59 -6.54 -0.16 19.99
N GLU A 60 -6.77 0.84 19.14
CA GLU A 60 -8.05 1.02 18.44
C GLU A 60 -7.98 0.42 17.02
N PRO A 61 -9.09 -0.15 16.50
CA PRO A 61 -9.14 -0.65 15.13
C PRO A 61 -8.83 0.46 14.11
N GLN A 62 -7.66 0.35 13.49
CA GLN A 62 -7.22 1.20 12.38
C GLN A 62 -6.26 0.43 11.48
N LEU A 63 -6.12 0.87 10.23
CA LEU A 63 -5.14 0.28 9.32
C LEU A 63 -3.74 0.84 9.64
N PHE A 64 -2.77 -0.05 9.74
CA PHE A 64 -1.36 0.28 9.91
C PHE A 64 -0.51 -0.69 9.09
N LEU A 65 0.70 -0.28 8.71
CA LEU A 65 1.66 -1.13 7.99
C LEU A 65 2.87 -1.45 8.84
N VAL A 66 3.25 -2.73 8.88
CA VAL A 66 4.55 -3.20 9.35
C VAL A 66 5.56 -2.96 8.23
N ILE A 67 6.52 -2.08 8.46
CA ILE A 67 7.58 -1.78 7.50
C ILE A 67 8.88 -2.43 7.97
N PRO A 68 9.41 -3.43 7.22
CA PRO A 68 10.71 -3.99 7.53
C PRO A 68 11.82 -2.98 7.25
N ARG A 69 13.01 -3.26 7.82
CA ARG A 69 14.20 -2.46 7.53
C ARG A 69 14.44 -2.38 6.03
N ARG A 70 14.59 -1.16 5.51
CA ARG A 70 14.96 -0.96 4.11
C ARG A 70 16.39 -1.48 3.86
N PRO A 71 16.63 -2.27 2.79
CA PRO A 71 17.98 -2.63 2.38
C PRO A 71 18.83 -1.39 2.08
N GLY A 72 20.11 -1.39 2.47
CA GLY A 72 21.00 -0.24 2.24
C GLY A 72 21.20 0.10 0.75
N ASN A 73 21.19 -0.92 -0.11
CA ASN A 73 21.18 -0.77 -1.57
C ASN A 73 20.04 -1.64 -2.14
N PRO A 74 18.81 -1.08 -2.25
CA PRO A 74 17.64 -1.86 -2.69
C PRO A 74 17.76 -2.27 -4.16
N ASP A 75 17.67 -3.57 -4.44
CA ASP A 75 17.37 -4.06 -5.78
C ASP A 75 15.87 -3.93 -6.04
N TRP A 76 15.46 -2.78 -6.59
CA TRP A 76 14.05 -2.49 -6.86
C TRP A 76 13.41 -3.47 -7.83
N ARG A 77 14.19 -4.10 -8.72
CA ARG A 77 13.69 -5.13 -9.63
C ARG A 77 13.36 -6.40 -8.85
N ALA A 78 14.23 -6.83 -7.94
CA ALA A 78 13.95 -7.97 -7.07
C ALA A 78 12.75 -7.68 -6.15
N LEU A 79 12.68 -6.48 -5.57
CA LEU A 79 11.60 -6.08 -4.67
C LEU A 79 10.24 -6.02 -5.39
N MET A 80 10.17 -5.47 -6.60
CA MET A 80 8.92 -5.44 -7.36
C MET A 80 8.41 -6.83 -7.74
N ARG A 81 9.29 -7.83 -7.87
CA ARG A 81 8.86 -9.22 -8.11
C ARG A 81 8.12 -9.84 -6.93
N LEU A 82 8.27 -9.29 -5.72
CA LEU A 82 7.54 -9.73 -4.53
C LEU A 82 6.08 -9.24 -4.55
N VAL A 83 5.79 -8.15 -5.27
CA VAL A 83 4.43 -7.68 -5.51
C VAL A 83 3.76 -8.61 -6.52
N THR A 84 2.76 -9.37 -6.08
CA THR A 84 2.08 -10.37 -6.92
C THR A 84 0.57 -10.14 -6.92
N ILE A 85 -0.02 -10.06 -8.12
CA ILE A 85 -1.47 -9.96 -8.33
C ILE A 85 -1.90 -11.07 -9.29
N ASP A 86 -2.91 -11.85 -8.90
CA ASP A 86 -3.46 -12.94 -9.72
C ASP A 86 -2.36 -13.91 -10.23
N GLY A 87 -1.34 -14.17 -9.40
CA GLY A 87 -0.17 -15.02 -9.73
C GLY A 87 0.89 -14.34 -10.62
N THR A 88 0.69 -13.09 -11.00
CA THR A 88 1.61 -12.32 -11.85
C THR A 88 2.52 -11.45 -10.98
N ALA A 89 3.83 -11.70 -11.06
CA ALA A 89 4.85 -10.94 -10.35
C ALA A 89 5.12 -9.58 -11.01
N GLY A 90 5.43 -8.59 -10.19
CA GLY A 90 5.65 -7.23 -10.64
C GLY A 90 6.98 -6.97 -11.34
N LEU A 91 7.02 -5.84 -12.05
CA LEU A 91 8.17 -5.41 -12.83
C LEU A 91 8.61 -4.01 -12.42
N ASN A 92 9.92 -3.81 -12.31
CA ASN A 92 10.48 -2.46 -12.29
C ASN A 92 10.81 -2.02 -13.73
N ARG A 93 10.29 -0.86 -14.12
CA ARG A 93 10.49 -0.27 -15.45
C ARG A 93 11.29 1.03 -15.42
N LEU A 94 11.73 1.47 -14.24
CA LEU A 94 12.63 2.61 -14.11
C LEU A 94 14.02 2.25 -14.67
N THR A 95 14.44 2.98 -15.70
CA THR A 95 15.74 2.77 -16.36
C THR A 95 16.92 3.26 -15.52
N HIS A 96 16.74 4.33 -14.75
CA HIS A 96 17.78 5.02 -13.98
C HIS A 96 17.50 4.93 -12.48
N GLN A 97 17.46 3.72 -11.92
CA GLN A 97 17.06 3.47 -10.54
C GLN A 97 17.91 4.23 -9.51
N GLU A 98 19.16 4.53 -9.86
CA GLU A 98 20.08 5.39 -9.10
C GLU A 98 19.57 6.83 -8.93
N SER A 99 18.60 7.26 -9.75
CA SER A 99 17.95 8.58 -9.67
C SER A 99 16.80 8.62 -8.66
N LEU A 100 16.46 7.50 -8.00
CA LEU A 100 15.47 7.50 -6.93
C LEU A 100 16.05 8.18 -5.69
N ALA A 101 15.45 9.30 -5.31
CA ALA A 101 15.86 10.09 -4.15
C ALA A 101 14.67 10.37 -3.26
N ASP A 102 14.75 9.95 -2.00
CA ASP A 102 13.68 10.14 -1.03
C ASP A 102 13.65 11.58 -0.53
N LYS A 103 12.45 12.17 -0.52
CA LYS A 103 12.16 13.54 -0.09
C LYS A 103 11.81 13.64 1.38
N VAL A 104 11.66 12.50 2.04
CA VAL A 104 11.30 12.39 3.45
C VAL A 104 12.30 11.47 4.18
N PRO A 105 12.49 11.64 5.49
CA PRO A 105 13.36 10.76 6.26
C PRO A 105 12.95 9.30 6.13
N ILE A 106 13.95 8.42 6.04
CA ILE A 106 13.76 6.97 6.04
C ILE A 106 14.40 6.40 7.28
N TRP A 107 13.65 5.53 7.93
CA TRP A 107 14.09 4.82 9.11
C TRP A 107 14.82 3.55 8.72
N GLN A 108 15.98 3.36 9.35
CA GLN A 108 16.85 2.21 9.12
C GLN A 108 16.48 1.02 10.03
N GLN A 109 15.49 1.19 10.90
CA GLN A 109 14.91 0.15 11.75
C GLN A 109 13.53 -0.25 11.21
N ALA A 110 13.06 -1.43 11.60
CA ALA A 110 11.68 -1.79 11.37
C ALA A 110 10.74 -0.83 12.15
N HIS A 111 9.59 -0.50 11.58
CA HIS A 111 8.68 0.49 12.16
C HIS A 111 7.25 0.24 11.69
N LEU A 112 6.29 0.90 12.35
CA LEU A 112 4.90 0.94 11.94
C LEU A 112 4.59 2.28 11.26
N LEU A 113 3.90 2.24 10.11
CA LEU A 113 3.14 3.38 9.60
C LEU A 113 1.73 3.31 10.18
N ILE A 114 1.30 4.37 10.85
CA ILE A 114 0.03 4.44 11.58
C ILE A 114 -0.98 5.28 10.79
N ASP A 115 -2.26 4.90 10.89
CA ASP A 115 -3.38 5.53 10.16
C ASP A 115 -3.04 5.72 8.67
N VAL A 116 -2.83 4.59 7.99
CA VAL A 116 -2.44 4.60 6.58
C VAL A 116 -3.65 4.77 5.67
N GLU A 117 -3.48 5.60 4.65
CA GLU A 117 -4.41 5.72 3.53
C GLU A 117 -3.76 5.26 2.23
N ASP A 118 -4.57 4.75 1.31
CA ASP A 118 -4.13 4.30 -0.01
C ASP A 118 -4.12 5.40 -1.07
N GLY A 119 -4.45 6.64 -0.70
CA GLY A 119 -4.37 7.80 -1.59
C GLY A 119 -5.63 8.07 -2.40
N ARG A 120 -6.74 7.37 -2.17
CA ARG A 120 -8.04 7.63 -2.83
C ARG A 120 -8.52 9.08 -2.69
N GLU A 121 -8.22 9.76 -1.58
CA GLU A 121 -8.54 11.19 -1.39
C GLU A 121 -7.88 12.09 -2.46
N TYR A 122 -6.74 11.65 -3.00
CA TYR A 122 -5.91 12.41 -3.93
C TYR A 122 -6.05 11.95 -5.39
N LEU A 123 -7.04 11.12 -5.71
CA LEU A 123 -7.34 10.74 -7.10
C LEU A 123 -7.61 11.97 -7.98
N ASN A 124 -7.12 11.93 -9.22
CA ASN A 124 -7.25 13.02 -10.18
C ASN A 124 -6.70 14.37 -9.67
N LYS A 125 -5.68 14.33 -8.80
CA LYS A 125 -4.92 15.51 -8.37
C LYS A 125 -3.50 15.42 -8.91
N LYS A 126 -2.85 16.57 -9.05
CA LYS A 126 -1.44 16.61 -9.43
C LYS A 126 -0.61 16.06 -8.26
N PRO A 127 0.37 15.17 -8.50
CA PRO A 127 1.24 14.65 -7.45
C PRO A 127 1.90 15.76 -6.61
N SER A 128 2.32 16.85 -7.25
CA SER A 128 2.91 18.02 -6.57
C SER A 128 1.95 18.73 -5.60
N ASP A 129 0.68 18.85 -5.95
CA ASP A 129 -0.34 19.45 -5.09
C ASP A 129 -0.74 18.49 -3.96
N SER A 130 -0.84 17.18 -4.26
CA SER A 130 -1.08 16.14 -3.26
C SER A 130 0.04 16.12 -2.21
N PHE A 131 1.30 16.12 -2.64
CA PHE A 131 2.46 16.19 -1.75
C PHE A 131 2.41 17.41 -0.82
N ARG A 132 2.15 18.60 -1.38
CA ARG A 132 2.04 19.84 -0.58
C ARG A 132 0.92 19.72 0.47
N ARG A 133 -0.24 19.16 0.10
CA ARG A 133 -1.38 18.98 1.02
C ARG A 133 -1.08 17.95 2.11
N ILE A 134 -0.40 16.85 1.77
CA ILE A 134 0.04 15.85 2.74
C ILE A 134 0.97 16.50 3.77
N GLN A 135 1.95 17.29 3.32
CA GLN A 135 2.82 18.05 4.22
C GLN A 135 2.06 19.06 5.08
N GLN A 136 1.05 19.74 4.53
CA GLN A 136 0.20 20.67 5.30
C GLN A 136 -0.67 19.99 6.36
N LYS A 137 -0.95 18.69 6.19
CA LYS A 137 -1.64 17.86 7.18
C LYS A 137 -0.66 17.20 8.16
N ASP A 138 0.63 17.52 8.09
CA ASP A 138 1.72 16.88 8.85
C ASP A 138 1.79 15.35 8.68
N ARG A 139 1.32 14.85 7.52
CA ARG A 139 1.32 13.42 7.19
C ARG A 139 2.59 13.03 6.45
N VAL A 140 2.92 11.74 6.52
CA VAL A 140 4.08 11.13 5.86
C VAL A 140 3.69 10.62 4.47
N PRO A 141 4.18 11.23 3.37
CA PRO A 141 3.94 10.74 2.02
C PRO A 141 4.73 9.44 1.78
N TYR A 142 4.16 8.54 0.98
CA TYR A 142 4.82 7.27 0.70
C TYR A 142 6.07 7.43 -0.15
N THR A 143 7.15 6.75 0.27
CA THR A 143 8.33 6.50 -0.55
C THR A 143 8.10 5.27 -1.44
N VAL A 144 9.03 5.00 -2.38
CA VAL A 144 9.04 3.74 -3.15
C VAL A 144 9.03 2.52 -2.23
N TRP A 145 9.81 2.55 -1.14
CA TRP A 145 9.85 1.47 -0.17
C TRP A 145 8.48 1.23 0.49
N TYR A 146 7.84 2.29 0.97
CA TYR A 146 6.52 2.18 1.60
C TYR A 146 5.45 1.70 0.62
N GLY A 147 5.48 2.19 -0.62
CA GLY A 147 4.58 1.74 -1.70
C GLY A 147 4.73 0.26 -2.01
N ILE A 148 5.96 -0.25 -2.14
CA ILE A 148 6.21 -1.68 -2.39
C ILE A 148 5.70 -2.52 -1.22
N ILE A 149 6.02 -2.16 0.02
CA ILE A 149 5.57 -2.92 1.20
C ILE A 149 4.05 -2.95 1.28
N HIS A 150 3.37 -1.82 1.03
CA HIS A 150 1.91 -1.77 0.95
C HIS A 150 1.39 -2.75 -0.12
N CYS A 151 1.96 -2.74 -1.32
CA CYS A 151 1.52 -3.62 -2.40
C CYS A 151 1.86 -5.10 -2.18
N ILE A 152 2.86 -5.44 -1.36
CA ILE A 152 3.14 -6.82 -0.94
C ILE A 152 2.06 -7.31 0.04
N LEU A 153 1.71 -6.47 1.02
CA LEU A 153 0.77 -6.80 2.09
C LEU A 153 -0.68 -6.81 1.60
N PHE A 154 -1.04 -5.82 0.78
CA PHE A 154 -2.38 -5.56 0.28
C PHE A 154 -2.36 -5.28 -1.23
N PRO A 155 -2.01 -6.28 -2.06
CA PRO A 155 -1.85 -6.10 -3.51
C PRO A 155 -3.13 -5.66 -4.23
N PHE A 156 -4.29 -5.93 -3.65
CA PHE A 156 -5.60 -5.57 -4.22
C PHE A 156 -5.79 -4.06 -4.36
N VAL A 157 -5.02 -3.22 -3.64
CA VAL A 157 -5.06 -1.76 -3.81
C VAL A 157 -4.82 -1.36 -5.27
N LEU A 158 -3.96 -2.10 -5.99
CA LEU A 158 -3.64 -1.83 -7.39
C LEU A 158 -4.76 -2.24 -8.36
N GLN A 159 -5.73 -3.05 -7.91
CA GLN A 159 -6.94 -3.35 -8.69
C GLN A 159 -7.94 -2.20 -8.67
N ASP A 160 -7.85 -1.33 -7.66
CA ASP A 160 -8.73 -0.15 -7.52
C ASP A 160 -8.11 1.09 -8.17
N HIS A 161 -6.82 1.37 -7.91
CA HIS A 161 -6.10 2.54 -8.45
C HIS A 161 -4.58 2.38 -8.35
N SER A 162 -3.84 3.26 -9.02
CA SER A 162 -2.37 3.34 -8.94
C SER A 162 -1.91 4.31 -7.86
N LEU A 163 -0.71 4.11 -7.34
CA LEU A 163 -0.13 4.84 -6.22
C LEU A 163 1.00 5.75 -6.68
N ASP A 164 0.81 7.07 -6.64
CA ASP A 164 1.87 8.07 -6.80
C ASP A 164 2.68 8.21 -5.50
N LEU A 165 3.97 7.85 -5.56
CA LEU A 165 4.85 7.74 -4.39
C LEU A 165 5.62 9.04 -4.18
N CYS A 166 4.87 10.09 -3.83
CA CYS A 166 5.36 11.47 -3.73
C CYS A 166 6.46 11.70 -2.67
N GLY A 167 6.64 10.77 -1.72
CA GLY A 167 7.76 10.75 -0.79
C GLY A 167 9.11 10.46 -1.46
N THR A 168 9.11 10.05 -2.73
CA THR A 168 10.31 9.85 -3.55
C THR A 168 10.26 10.72 -4.81
N SER A 169 11.41 11.19 -5.27
CA SER A 169 11.63 11.79 -6.59
C SER A 169 12.32 10.81 -7.51
N TYR A 170 12.03 10.92 -8.80
CA TYR A 170 12.77 10.32 -9.89
C TYR A 170 13.18 11.42 -10.88
N HIS A 171 14.15 11.12 -11.74
CA HIS A 171 14.69 11.95 -12.82
C HIS A 171 13.79 13.12 -13.28
N ASP A 172 14.34 14.34 -13.42
CA ASP A 172 13.62 15.56 -13.83
C ASP A 172 12.35 15.86 -13.00
N ASN A 173 12.40 15.64 -11.67
CA ASN A 173 11.28 15.84 -10.75
C ASN A 173 10.03 15.01 -11.07
N GLN A 174 10.21 13.89 -11.77
CA GLN A 174 9.17 12.89 -11.94
C GLN A 174 8.83 12.22 -10.61
N VAL A 175 7.64 11.65 -10.54
CA VAL A 175 7.13 10.94 -9.36
C VAL A 175 7.07 9.45 -9.72
N PRO A 176 7.78 8.58 -8.97
CA PRO A 176 7.59 7.14 -9.09
C PRO A 176 6.15 6.77 -8.77
N ASN A 177 5.62 5.78 -9.46
CA ASN A 177 4.30 5.25 -9.18
C ASN A 177 4.27 3.72 -9.29
N ILE A 178 3.37 3.10 -8.53
CA ILE A 178 3.07 1.67 -8.67
C ILE A 178 1.63 1.52 -9.14
N GLY A 179 1.42 0.79 -10.24
CA GLY A 179 0.10 0.61 -10.82
C GLY A 179 -0.06 -0.73 -11.53
N LEU A 180 -1.29 -1.07 -11.91
CA LEU A 180 -1.55 -2.16 -12.84
C LEU A 180 -1.47 -1.65 -14.28
N ARG A 181 -0.65 -2.34 -15.06
CA ARG A 181 -0.62 -2.15 -16.51
C ARG A 181 -1.84 -2.76 -17.19
N LEU A 182 -2.03 -2.42 -18.47
CA LEU A 182 -3.11 -2.98 -19.31
C LEU A 182 -3.08 -4.52 -19.39
N ASP A 183 -1.89 -5.13 -19.28
CA ASP A 183 -1.68 -6.57 -19.22
C ASP A 183 -1.83 -7.16 -17.80
N ARG A 184 -2.33 -6.35 -16.84
CA ARG A 184 -2.50 -6.67 -15.42
C ARG A 184 -1.21 -7.02 -14.68
N VAL A 185 -0.06 -6.63 -15.23
CA VAL A 185 1.22 -6.75 -14.52
C VAL A 185 1.40 -5.55 -13.59
N PRO A 186 1.65 -5.75 -12.27
CA PRO A 186 2.00 -4.63 -11.40
C PRO A 186 3.36 -4.07 -11.81
N SER A 187 3.47 -2.75 -11.95
CA SER A 187 4.71 -2.11 -12.36
C SER A 187 5.08 -0.93 -11.49
N LEU A 188 6.39 -0.78 -11.24
CA LEU A 188 7.01 0.46 -10.77
C LEU A 188 7.46 1.24 -12.01
N ASP A 189 6.79 2.37 -12.24
CA ASP A 189 7.02 3.30 -13.34
C ASP A 189 7.23 4.72 -12.78
N CYS A 190 7.31 5.72 -13.66
CA CYS A 190 7.35 7.13 -13.28
C CYS A 190 6.39 7.96 -14.14
N GLY A 191 5.93 9.06 -13.57
CA GLY A 191 5.04 10.02 -14.23
C GLY A 191 5.44 11.46 -13.95
N SER A 192 4.85 12.38 -14.71
CA SER A 192 5.03 13.81 -14.45
C SER A 192 4.39 14.19 -13.12
N GLY A 193 5.17 14.82 -12.22
CA GLY A 193 4.63 15.35 -10.96
C GLY A 193 3.61 16.49 -11.12
N GLN A 194 3.38 16.96 -12.36
CA GLN A 194 2.48 18.09 -12.66
C GLN A 194 1.22 17.69 -13.42
N GLN A 195 1.06 16.40 -13.75
CA GLN A 195 -0.09 15.88 -14.48
C GLN A 195 -0.99 15.11 -13.51
N ALA A 196 -2.29 15.43 -13.51
CA ALA A 196 -3.28 14.64 -12.81
C ALA A 196 -3.69 13.45 -13.68
N HIS A 197 -3.87 12.28 -13.06
CA HIS A 197 -4.44 11.10 -13.71
C HIS A 197 -5.64 10.60 -12.88
N PRO A 198 -6.78 10.28 -13.52
CA PRO A 198 -7.99 9.89 -12.78
C PRO A 198 -7.79 8.65 -11.89
N ASP A 199 -6.95 7.72 -12.35
CA ASP A 199 -6.72 6.44 -11.67
C ASP A 199 -5.50 6.46 -10.73
N PHE A 200 -4.88 7.61 -10.47
CA PHE A 200 -3.66 7.70 -9.66
C PHE A 200 -3.93 8.53 -8.40
N GLY A 201 -3.72 7.90 -7.24
CA GLY A 201 -3.87 8.50 -5.91
C GLY A 201 -2.52 8.58 -5.20
N THR A 202 -2.39 9.48 -4.22
CA THR A 202 -1.15 9.69 -3.47
C THR A 202 -1.30 9.18 -2.04
N PRO A 203 -0.80 7.97 -1.68
CA PRO A 203 -0.91 7.43 -0.33
C PRO A 203 -0.04 8.18 0.69
N SER A 204 -0.49 8.15 1.94
CA SER A 204 0.21 8.74 3.08
C SER A 204 -0.11 8.01 4.39
N ALA A 205 0.66 8.26 5.43
CA ALA A 205 0.42 7.79 6.79
C ALA A 205 0.40 8.98 7.74
N ASP A 206 -0.32 8.86 8.86
CA ASP A 206 -0.32 9.91 9.89
C ASP A 206 1.06 10.04 10.55
N SER A 207 1.58 8.93 11.05
CA SER A 207 2.79 8.94 11.87
C SER A 207 3.60 7.64 11.76
N ILE A 208 4.81 7.67 12.31
CA ILE A 208 5.76 6.55 12.31
C ILE A 208 6.10 6.18 13.75
N ARG A 209 6.00 4.89 14.09
CA ARG A 209 6.43 4.34 15.39
C ARG A 209 7.59 3.36 15.19
N ILE A 210 8.73 3.65 15.79
CA ILE A 210 9.99 2.94 15.54
C ILE A 210 10.28 1.98 16.70
N SER A 211 10.74 0.77 16.36
CA SER A 211 11.25 -0.24 17.32
C SER A 211 12.62 0.11 17.90
#